data_AF-A0A6G3PU88-F1
#
_entry.id   AF-A0A6G3PU88-F1
#
_cell.length_a   1.000
_cell.length_b   1.000
_cell.length_c   1.000
_cell.angle_alpha   90.00
_cell.angle_beta   90.00
_cell.angle_gamma   90.00
#
_symmetry.space_group_name_H-M   'P 1'
#
loop_
_entity.id
_entity.type
_entity.pdbx_description
1 polymer ?
#
loop_
_entity_poly.entity_id
_entity_poly.type
_entity_poly.pdbx_seq_one_letter_code
_entity_poly.pdbx_strand_id
1 'polypeptide(L)'
;MTRDAYADRCEDLFALGGFTEARKAAEAGLAELGPDPVLYRWLGLAHAAEDDDDHDADAEAAYEAGLAQWPDDLGLLVSYLELCLRADTWSYPGRAARVERLKERIAVLAPAGSPEAARVDAALGWAGRGYWQDVRQRTAAATADRAAS
;
A
#
# COMPACT_ATOMS: atom_id res chain seq x y z
N MET A 1 -14.20 8.18 -19.67
CA MET A 1 -14.00 9.26 -18.65
C MET A 1 -12.54 9.73 -18.69
N THR A 2 -12.16 10.81 -18.01
CA THR A 2 -10.73 11.16 -17.88
C THR A 2 -10.04 10.29 -16.83
N ARG A 3 -8.69 10.24 -16.84
CA ARG A 3 -7.91 9.56 -15.80
C ARG A 3 -8.24 10.08 -14.40
N ASP A 4 -8.33 11.41 -14.24
CA ASP A 4 -8.69 12.04 -12.96
C ASP A 4 -10.09 11.61 -12.50
N ALA A 5 -11.07 11.59 -13.40
CA ALA A 5 -12.43 11.18 -13.05
C ALA A 5 -12.52 9.70 -12.63
N TYR A 6 -11.68 8.83 -13.19
CA TYR A 6 -11.57 7.44 -12.70
C TYR A 6 -10.87 7.37 -11.34
N ALA A 7 -9.80 8.14 -11.13
CA ALA A 7 -9.07 8.18 -9.87
C ALA A 7 -9.96 8.70 -8.73
N ASP A 8 -10.65 9.82 -8.92
CA ASP A 8 -11.59 10.41 -7.96
C ASP A 8 -12.70 9.42 -7.61
N ARG A 9 -13.25 8.72 -8.62
CA ARG A 9 -14.26 7.70 -8.40
C ARG A 9 -13.74 6.51 -7.59
N CYS A 10 -12.51 6.05 -7.86
CA CYS A 10 -11.91 4.98 -7.08
C CYS A 10 -11.72 5.42 -5.62
N GLU A 11 -11.24 6.64 -5.41
CA GLU A 11 -11.07 7.22 -4.08
C GLU A 11 -12.38 7.29 -3.29
N ASP A 12 -13.43 7.86 -3.90
CA ASP A 12 -14.75 7.98 -3.27
C ASP A 12 -15.33 6.61 -2.89
N LEU A 13 -15.23 5.62 -3.80
CA LEU A 13 -15.71 4.26 -3.56
C LEU A 13 -14.91 3.57 -2.44
N PHE A 14 -13.59 3.71 -2.47
CA PHE A 14 -12.70 3.14 -1.48
C PHE A 14 -12.94 3.73 -0.08
N ALA A 15 -13.12 5.05 0.01
CA ALA A 15 -13.42 5.74 1.26
C ALA A 15 -14.75 5.30 1.90
N LEU A 16 -15.71 4.81 1.09
CA LEU A 16 -16.99 4.27 1.52
C LEU A 16 -16.95 2.76 1.83
N GLY A 17 -15.79 2.11 1.71
CA GLY A 17 -15.65 0.65 1.86
C GLY A 17 -16.13 -0.16 0.66
N GLY A 18 -16.42 0.49 -0.47
CA GLY A 18 -16.81 -0.15 -1.73
C GLY A 18 -15.59 -0.66 -2.51
N PHE A 19 -14.82 -1.57 -1.93
CA PHE A 19 -13.55 -2.03 -2.50
C PHE A 19 -13.74 -2.77 -3.83
N THR A 20 -14.74 -3.66 -3.91
CA THR A 20 -15.13 -4.33 -5.15
C THR A 20 -15.51 -3.32 -6.26
N GLU A 21 -16.27 -2.27 -5.93
CA GLU A 21 -16.64 -1.23 -6.87
C GLU A 21 -15.44 -0.37 -7.29
N ALA A 22 -14.55 -0.03 -6.35
CA ALA A 22 -13.32 0.70 -6.63
C ALA A 22 -12.41 -0.08 -7.59
N ARG A 23 -12.27 -1.39 -7.36
CA ARG A 23 -11.56 -2.29 -8.27
C ARG A 23 -12.17 -2.29 -9.68
N LYS A 24 -13.48 -2.50 -9.78
CA LYS A 24 -14.18 -2.48 -11.08
C LYS A 24 -14.02 -1.14 -11.80
N ALA A 25 -14.00 -0.03 -11.06
CA ALA A 25 -13.76 1.29 -11.63
C ALA A 25 -12.32 1.44 -12.16
N ALA A 26 -11.32 0.94 -11.42
CA ALA A 26 -9.93 0.93 -11.86
C ALA A 26 -9.72 0.02 -13.10
N GLU A 27 -10.28 -1.19 -13.10
CA GLU A 27 -10.28 -2.11 -14.24
C GLU A 27 -10.90 -1.46 -15.50
N ALA A 28 -12.06 -0.80 -15.34
CA ALA A 28 -12.72 -0.10 -16.44
C ALA A 28 -11.87 1.06 -16.97
N GLY A 29 -11.22 1.82 -16.07
CA GLY A 29 -10.31 2.89 -16.45
C GLY A 29 -9.10 2.38 -17.24
N LEU A 30 -8.48 1.29 -16.79
CA LEU A 30 -7.35 0.65 -17.49
C LEU A 30 -7.78 0.10 -18.87
N ALA A 31 -8.98 -0.45 -18.98
CA ALA A 31 -9.51 -0.95 -20.24
C ALA A 31 -9.84 0.18 -21.24
N GLU A 32 -10.39 1.30 -20.76
CA GLU A 32 -10.78 2.43 -21.62
C GLU A 32 -9.58 3.30 -22.02
N LEU A 33 -8.70 3.61 -21.07
CA LEU A 33 -7.63 4.60 -21.25
C LEU A 33 -6.27 3.96 -21.52
N GLY A 34 -6.15 2.66 -21.30
CA GLY A 34 -4.89 1.93 -21.31
C GLY A 34 -4.17 1.98 -19.97
N PRO A 35 -2.93 1.45 -19.93
CA PRO A 35 -2.10 1.41 -18.74
C PRO A 35 -1.90 2.80 -18.11
N ASP A 36 -2.08 2.91 -16.79
CA ASP A 36 -1.82 4.13 -16.02
C ASP A 36 -1.40 3.79 -14.57
N PRO A 37 -0.36 4.43 -14.02
CA PRO A 37 0.17 4.07 -12.70
C PRO A 37 -0.80 4.37 -11.56
N VAL A 38 -1.62 5.42 -11.67
CA VAL A 38 -2.62 5.77 -10.64
C VAL A 38 -3.74 4.73 -10.63
N LEU A 39 -4.17 4.27 -11.79
CA LEU A 39 -5.20 3.23 -11.90
C LEU A 39 -4.69 1.85 -11.45
N TYR A 40 -3.45 1.48 -11.76
CA TYR A 40 -2.83 0.27 -11.19
C TYR A 40 -2.70 0.36 -9.66
N ARG A 41 -2.37 1.53 -9.13
CA ARG A 41 -2.33 1.75 -7.68
C ARG A 41 -3.71 1.51 -7.05
N TRP A 42 -4.76 2.11 -7.60
CA TRP A 42 -6.13 1.91 -7.09
C TRP A 42 -6.60 0.47 -7.21
N LEU A 43 -6.26 -0.22 -8.30
CA LEU A 43 -6.54 -1.64 -8.47
C LEU A 43 -5.90 -2.48 -7.37
N GLY A 44 -4.61 -2.28 -7.12
CA GLY A 44 -3.89 -3.01 -6.07
C GLY A 44 -4.40 -2.71 -4.66
N LEU A 45 -4.71 -1.44 -4.37
CA LEU A 45 -5.27 -1.03 -3.08
C LEU A 45 -6.64 -1.69 -2.83
N ALA A 46 -7.51 -1.69 -3.84
CA ALA A 46 -8.83 -2.29 -3.76
C ALA A 46 -8.76 -3.80 -3.50
N HIS A 47 -7.91 -4.51 -4.24
CA HIS A 47 -7.65 -5.93 -3.98
C HIS A 47 -7.14 -6.18 -2.55
N ALA A 48 -6.10 -5.47 -2.11
CA ALA A 48 -5.53 -5.64 -0.78
C ALA A 48 -6.54 -5.31 0.36
N ALA A 49 -7.56 -4.50 0.08
CA ALA A 49 -8.61 -4.15 1.04
C ALA A 49 -9.77 -5.16 1.08
N GLU A 50 -9.97 -5.96 0.03
CA GLU A 50 -10.94 -7.06 0.03
C GLU A 50 -10.50 -8.22 0.96
N ASP A 51 -9.23 -8.24 1.43
CA ASP A 51 -8.65 -9.05 2.53
C ASP A 51 -9.02 -10.55 2.48
N ASP A 52 -9.04 -11.11 1.27
CA ASP A 52 -9.10 -12.55 0.97
C ASP A 52 -7.74 -12.96 0.36
N ASP A 53 -7.21 -14.15 0.71
CA ASP A 53 -5.85 -14.58 0.35
C ASP A 53 -5.61 -14.55 -1.18
N ASP A 54 -6.66 -14.79 -1.97
CA ASP A 54 -6.63 -14.69 -3.44
C ASP A 54 -6.42 -13.25 -3.92
N HIS A 55 -7.02 -12.27 -3.23
CA HIS A 55 -6.90 -10.86 -3.59
C HIS A 55 -5.53 -10.27 -3.26
N ASP A 56 -4.83 -10.82 -2.28
CA ASP A 56 -3.46 -10.43 -1.96
C ASP A 56 -2.50 -10.71 -3.14
N ALA A 57 -2.71 -11.82 -3.85
CA ALA A 57 -1.94 -12.15 -5.06
C ALA A 57 -2.30 -11.24 -6.23
N ASP A 58 -3.59 -10.93 -6.42
CA ASP A 58 -4.05 -9.99 -7.45
C ASP A 58 -3.53 -8.57 -7.20
N ALA A 59 -3.48 -8.13 -5.94
CA ALA A 59 -2.89 -6.84 -5.56
C ALA A 59 -1.41 -6.76 -5.96
N GLU A 60 -0.65 -7.81 -5.64
CA GLU A 60 0.76 -7.92 -6.02
C GLU A 60 0.93 -7.88 -7.56
N ALA A 61 0.11 -8.62 -8.30
CA ALA A 61 0.13 -8.61 -9.76
C ALA A 61 -0.16 -7.23 -10.35
N ALA A 62 -1.11 -6.48 -9.78
CA ALA A 62 -1.42 -5.12 -10.22
C ALA A 62 -0.23 -4.17 -9.99
N TYR A 63 0.42 -4.24 -8.84
CA TYR A 63 1.60 -3.42 -8.56
C TYR A 63 2.79 -3.80 -9.45
N GLU A 64 3.08 -5.09 -9.64
CA GLU A 64 4.15 -5.54 -10.53
C GLU A 64 3.89 -5.10 -12.00
N ALA A 65 2.64 -5.19 -12.48
CA ALA A 65 2.28 -4.74 -13.83
C ALA A 65 2.45 -3.22 -14.03
N GLY A 66 2.10 -2.42 -13.02
CA GLY A 66 2.35 -0.98 -13.02
C GLY A 66 3.85 -0.66 -12.98
N LEU A 67 4.60 -1.27 -12.06
CA LEU A 67 6.04 -1.03 -11.89
C LEU A 67 6.89 -1.53 -13.07
N ALA A 68 6.42 -2.51 -13.84
CA ALA A 68 7.07 -2.90 -15.08
C ALA A 68 7.12 -1.76 -16.11
N GLN A 69 6.17 -0.83 -16.06
CA GLN A 69 6.07 0.32 -16.97
C GLN A 69 6.59 1.61 -16.33
N TRP A 70 6.31 1.81 -15.04
CA TRP A 70 6.75 2.97 -14.25
C TRP A 70 7.53 2.50 -13.02
N PRO A 71 8.80 2.05 -13.20
CA PRO A 71 9.59 1.47 -12.10
C PRO A 71 9.86 2.43 -10.95
N ASP A 72 9.70 3.73 -11.19
CA ASP A 72 9.98 4.81 -10.24
C ASP A 72 8.73 5.56 -9.79
N ASP A 73 7.55 5.03 -10.08
CA ASP A 73 6.33 5.60 -9.52
C ASP A 73 6.29 5.36 -8.02
N LEU A 74 6.46 6.44 -7.25
CA LEU A 74 6.47 6.41 -5.80
C LEU A 74 5.15 5.89 -5.20
N GLY A 75 4.01 6.15 -5.85
CA GLY A 75 2.71 5.69 -5.38
C GLY A 75 2.58 4.17 -5.43
N LEU A 76 2.99 3.57 -6.54
CA LEU A 76 3.03 2.11 -6.72
C LEU A 76 4.05 1.45 -5.77
N LEU A 77 5.26 2.00 -5.67
CA LEU A 77 6.31 1.47 -4.79
C LEU A 77 5.87 1.46 -3.31
N VAL A 78 5.26 2.55 -2.85
CA VAL A 78 4.76 2.66 -1.47
C VAL A 78 3.62 1.68 -1.23
N SER A 79 2.62 1.63 -2.12
CA SER A 79 1.47 0.73 -1.94
C SER A 79 1.89 -0.75 -1.96
N TYR A 80 2.89 -1.11 -2.78
CA TYR A 80 3.45 -2.46 -2.79
C TYR A 80 4.24 -2.77 -1.52
N LEU A 81 4.99 -1.79 -1.00
CA LEU A 81 5.67 -1.93 0.29
C LEU A 81 4.66 -2.18 1.41
N GLU A 82 3.52 -1.48 1.44
CA GLU A 82 2.47 -1.69 2.43
C GLU A 82 1.91 -3.11 2.39
N LEU A 83 1.57 -3.62 1.20
CA LEU A 83 1.15 -5.02 1.01
C LEU A 83 2.21 -5.99 1.55
N CYS A 84 3.48 -5.78 1.20
CA CYS A 84 4.57 -6.65 1.65
C CYS A 84 4.78 -6.62 3.17
N LEU A 85 4.54 -5.49 3.82
CA LEU A 85 4.67 -5.33 5.28
C LEU A 85 3.52 -5.99 6.06
N ARG A 86 2.33 -6.09 5.45
CA ARG A 86 1.14 -6.75 6.06
C ARG A 86 1.22 -8.27 5.96
N ALA A 87 1.86 -8.79 4.93
CA ALA A 87 1.92 -10.22 4.67
C ALA A 87 2.59 -11.00 5.82
N ASP A 88 1.98 -12.11 6.22
CA ASP A 88 2.62 -13.03 7.16
C ASP A 88 3.87 -13.64 6.51
N THR A 89 5.02 -13.46 7.15
CA THR A 89 6.31 -13.95 6.65
C THR A 89 6.34 -15.46 6.50
N TRP A 90 5.56 -16.18 7.30
CA TRP A 90 5.50 -17.64 7.25
C TRP A 90 4.76 -18.13 5.99
N SER A 91 3.66 -17.47 5.66
CA SER A 91 2.83 -17.79 4.49
C SER A 91 3.38 -17.21 3.19
N TYR A 92 4.02 -16.02 3.24
CA TYR A 92 4.48 -15.27 2.07
C TYR A 92 5.93 -14.80 2.21
N PRO A 93 6.92 -15.71 2.33
CA PRO A 93 8.33 -15.34 2.52
C PRO A 93 8.89 -14.49 1.37
N GLY A 94 8.33 -14.64 0.15
CA GLY A 94 8.72 -13.85 -1.02
C GLY A 94 8.36 -12.35 -0.90
N ARG A 95 7.29 -12.00 -0.18
CA ARG A 95 6.90 -10.61 0.07
C ARG A 95 7.80 -9.98 1.12
N ALA A 96 8.09 -10.72 2.19
CA ALA A 96 9.06 -10.29 3.20
C ALA A 96 10.45 -9.99 2.60
N ALA A 97 10.91 -10.81 1.64
CA ALA A 97 12.19 -10.59 0.95
C ALA A 97 12.22 -9.37 0.00
N ARG A 98 11.06 -8.78 -0.33
CA ARG A 98 10.96 -7.58 -1.19
C ARG A 98 10.97 -6.28 -0.40
N VAL A 99 10.59 -6.31 0.87
CA VAL A 99 10.48 -5.14 1.76
C VAL A 99 11.74 -4.25 1.70
N GLU A 100 12.93 -4.83 1.88
CA GLU A 100 14.17 -4.04 1.90
C GLU A 100 14.50 -3.41 0.55
N ARG A 101 14.29 -4.13 -0.55
CA ARG A 101 14.51 -3.59 -1.91
C ARG A 101 13.57 -2.42 -2.23
N LEU A 102 12.31 -2.52 -1.81
CA LEU A 102 11.33 -1.45 -1.98
C LEU A 102 11.71 -0.23 -1.13
N LYS A 103 12.10 -0.42 0.13
CA LYS A 103 12.58 0.67 1.00
C LYS A 103 13.81 1.37 0.41
N GLU A 104 14.79 0.61 -0.07
CA GLU A 104 15.98 1.17 -0.73
C GLU A 104 15.62 2.02 -1.94
N ARG A 105 14.71 1.52 -2.81
CA ARG A 105 14.28 2.29 -3.99
C ARG A 105 13.53 3.56 -3.60
N ILE A 106 12.61 3.47 -2.64
CA ILE A 106 11.86 4.63 -2.13
C ILE A 106 12.81 5.66 -1.51
N ALA A 107 13.82 5.24 -0.73
CA ALA A 107 14.79 6.16 -0.13
C ALA A 107 15.61 6.93 -1.17
N VAL A 108 15.88 6.34 -2.34
CA VAL A 108 16.55 7.02 -3.46
C VAL A 108 15.63 8.08 -4.08
N LEU A 109 14.34 7.77 -4.27
CA LEU A 109 13.37 8.64 -4.94
C LEU A 109 12.76 9.71 -4.01
N ALA A 110 12.71 9.43 -2.72
CA ALA A 110 12.17 10.26 -1.66
C ALA A 110 13.21 10.40 -0.54
N PRO A 111 14.33 11.10 -0.79
CA PRO A 111 15.41 11.23 0.18
C PRO A 111 14.93 11.99 1.42
N ALA A 112 15.53 11.69 2.57
CA ALA A 112 15.16 12.29 3.85
C ALA A 112 15.14 13.83 3.78
N GLY A 113 14.06 14.43 4.27
CA GLY A 113 13.85 15.88 4.26
C GLY A 113 13.24 16.43 2.96
N SER A 114 13.00 15.60 1.95
CA SER A 114 12.24 16.00 0.76
C SER A 114 10.72 16.06 1.02
N PRO A 115 9.97 16.85 0.23
CA PRO A 115 8.50 16.78 0.23
C PRO A 115 7.96 15.38 -0.08
N GLU A 116 8.63 14.64 -0.96
CA GLU A 116 8.31 13.26 -1.32
C GLU A 116 8.45 12.33 -0.12
N ALA A 117 9.51 12.48 0.69
CA ALA A 117 9.69 11.71 1.92
C ALA A 117 8.55 11.95 2.91
N ALA A 118 8.08 13.20 3.05
CA ALA A 118 6.93 13.49 3.90
C ALA A 118 5.62 12.83 3.40
N ARG A 119 5.44 12.70 2.08
CA ARG A 119 4.29 11.99 1.50
C ARG A 119 4.40 10.48 1.71
N VAL A 120 5.60 9.91 1.55
CA VAL A 120 5.89 8.50 1.85
C VAL A 120 5.61 8.21 3.32
N ASP A 121 6.11 9.05 4.24
CA ASP A 121 5.88 8.92 5.68
C ASP A 121 4.40 9.06 6.06
N ALA A 122 3.63 9.88 5.34
CA ALA A 122 2.20 10.02 5.56
C ALA A 122 1.43 8.77 5.10
N ALA A 123 1.75 8.21 3.94
CA ALA A 123 1.14 6.98 3.42
C ALA A 123 1.49 5.77 4.31
N LEU A 124 2.78 5.56 4.55
CA LEU A 124 3.28 4.54 5.47
C LEU A 124 2.99 4.87 6.94
N GLY A 125 2.42 6.04 7.26
CA GLY A 125 2.09 6.39 8.65
C GLY A 125 1.06 5.43 9.26
N TRP A 126 0.19 4.85 8.42
CA TRP A 126 -0.81 3.86 8.81
C TRP A 126 -0.30 2.41 8.69
N ALA A 127 0.52 2.10 7.68
CA ALA A 127 1.09 0.76 7.45
C ALA A 127 2.42 0.49 8.20
N GLY A 128 3.15 1.54 8.56
CA GLY A 128 4.53 1.53 9.07
C GLY A 128 4.67 2.00 10.52
N ARG A 129 3.64 2.63 11.11
CA ARG A 129 3.55 2.85 12.56
C ARG A 129 2.21 2.39 13.10
N GLY A 130 2.25 1.48 14.07
CA GLY A 130 1.29 1.60 15.18
C GLY A 130 0.29 0.46 15.42
N TYR A 131 0.35 -0.70 14.76
CA TYR A 131 -0.21 -1.88 15.44
C TYR A 131 0.80 -2.42 16.44
N TRP A 132 1.94 -2.90 15.96
CA TRP A 132 2.94 -3.55 16.83
C TRP A 132 3.73 -2.59 17.72
N GLN A 133 3.94 -1.34 17.29
CA GLN A 133 4.63 -0.35 18.08
C GLN A 133 3.74 0.18 19.22
N ASP A 134 2.44 0.40 18.96
CA ASP A 134 1.47 0.81 19.97
C ASP A 134 1.18 -0.33 20.95
N VAL A 135 1.07 -1.57 20.47
CA VAL A 135 0.95 -2.77 21.33
C VAL A 135 2.17 -2.92 22.23
N ARG A 136 3.40 -2.75 21.70
CA ARG A 136 4.63 -2.79 22.51
C ARG A 136 4.69 -1.67 23.53
N GLN A 137 4.36 -0.43 23.15
CA GLN A 137 4.36 0.70 24.07
C GLN A 137 3.32 0.55 25.18
N ARG A 138 2.09 0.10 24.86
CA ARG A 138 1.04 -0.19 25.85
C ARG A 138 1.44 -1.33 26.80
N THR A 139 2.06 -2.37 26.27
CA THR A 139 2.52 -3.52 27.07
C THR A 139 3.69 -3.14 27.99
N ALA A 140 4.62 -2.32 27.50
CA ALA A 140 5.73 -1.79 28.30
C ALA A 140 5.24 -0.89 29.45
N ALA A 141 4.28 0.00 29.16
CA ALA A 141 3.66 0.86 30.19
C ALA A 141 2.93 0.04 31.27
N ALA A 142 2.11 -0.95 30.88
CA ALA A 142 1.39 -1.80 31.82
C ALA A 142 2.32 -2.69 32.69
N THR A 143 3.49 -3.04 32.17
CA THR A 143 4.49 -3.81 32.93
C THR A 143 5.22 -2.92 33.94
N ALA A 144 5.50 -1.66 33.58
CA ALA A 144 6.10 -0.69 34.48
C ALA A 144 5.18 -0.35 35.66
N ASP A 145 3.87 -0.17 35.43
CA ASP A 145 2.90 0.14 36.49
C ASP A 145 2.74 -1.02 37.49
N ARG A 146 2.81 -2.27 37.02
CA ARG A 146 2.76 -3.45 37.89
C ARG A 146 4.05 -3.69 38.68
N ALA A 147 5.19 -3.21 38.20
CA ALA A 147 6.46 -3.29 38.92
C ALA A 147 6.62 -2.16 39.96
N ALA A 148 5.82 -1.10 39.84
CA ALA A 148 5.78 0.04 40.75
C ALA A 148 4.68 -0.05 41.84
N SER A 149 3.86 -1.11 41.81
CA SER A 149 2.82 -1.43 42.80
C SER A 149 3.25 -2.59 43.70
#